data_AF-A0A7G8H9H4-F1
#
_entry.id   AF-A0A7G8H9H4-F1
#
_cell.length_a   1.000
_cell.length_b   1.000
_cell.length_c   1.000
_cell.angle_alpha   90.00
_cell.angle_beta   90.00
_cell.angle_gamma   90.00
#
_symmetry.space_group_name_H-M   'P 1'
#
loop_
_entity.id
_entity.type
_entity.pdbx_description
1 polymer ?
#
loop_
_entity_poly.entity_id
_entity_poly.type
_entity_poly.pdbx_seq_one_letter_code
_entity_poly.pdbx_strand_id
1 'polypeptide(L)' 'MMRLSSASAVSAPSDRTGLKTIHPELLDENGVMTNEELWAVRFSDKQGVVLPEA' A
#
# COMPACT_ATOMS: atom_id res chain seq x y z
N MET A 1 11.35 -34.82 3.89
CA MET A 1 10.67 -33.85 3.00
C MET A 1 10.70 -32.49 3.67
N MET A 2 11.15 -31.44 2.97
CA MET A 2 11.24 -30.06 3.47
C MET A 2 9.91 -29.32 3.27
N ARG A 3 9.47 -28.65 4.35
CA ARG A 3 8.77 -27.34 4.46
C ARG A 3 7.48 -27.09 3.68
N LEU A 4 6.43 -26.72 4.42
CA LEU A 4 5.75 -25.44 4.21
C LEU A 4 5.68 -24.73 5.56
N SER A 5 6.48 -23.69 5.74
CA SER A 5 6.37 -22.77 6.87
C SER A 5 5.01 -22.10 6.78
N SER A 6 4.18 -22.26 7.80
CA SER A 6 2.97 -21.45 7.96
C SER A 6 3.42 -19.99 7.93
N ALA A 7 3.08 -19.27 6.86
CA ALA A 7 3.25 -17.83 6.83
C ALA A 7 2.36 -17.30 7.96
N SER A 8 2.96 -16.92 9.08
CA SER A 8 2.29 -16.22 10.16
C SER A 8 1.58 -15.03 9.53
N ALA A 9 0.26 -15.14 9.35
CA ALA A 9 -0.56 -14.00 8.99
C ALA A 9 -0.33 -12.98 10.09
N VAL A 10 0.42 -11.92 9.78
CA VAL A 10 0.53 -10.76 10.66
C VAL A 10 -0.90 -10.32 10.90
N SER A 11 -1.41 -10.58 12.11
CA SER A 11 -2.72 -10.12 12.49
C SER A 11 -2.69 -8.61 12.39
N ALA A 12 -3.38 -8.04 11.41
CA ALA A 12 -3.52 -6.61 11.32
C ALA A 12 -4.02 -6.11 12.69
N PRO A 13 -3.39 -5.06 13.27
CA PRO A 13 -3.80 -4.57 14.58
C PRO A 13 -5.30 -4.32 14.57
N SER A 14 -6.00 -4.90 15.54
CA SER A 14 -7.44 -4.70 15.72
C SER A 14 -7.71 -3.20 15.72
N ASP A 15 -8.64 -2.76 14.87
CA ASP A 15 -9.07 -1.37 14.83
C ASP A 15 -9.45 -0.91 16.24
N ARG A 16 -8.66 0.00 16.80
CA ARG A 16 -8.81 0.47 18.19
C ARG A 16 -9.87 1.56 18.33
N THR A 17 -10.21 2.25 17.23
CA THR A 17 -11.07 3.43 17.27
C THR A 17 -12.45 3.13 16.68
N GLY A 18 -12.56 2.14 15.78
CA GLY A 18 -13.78 1.92 15.00
C GLY A 18 -14.06 3.04 14.00
N LEU A 19 -13.11 3.98 13.84
CA LEU A 19 -13.26 5.13 12.98
C LEU A 19 -12.60 4.83 11.64
N LYS A 20 -13.39 4.94 10.57
CA LYS A 20 -12.85 4.90 9.22
C LYS A 20 -12.07 6.18 8.95
N THR A 21 -10.77 6.05 8.77
CA THR A 21 -9.90 7.13 8.31
C THR A 21 -9.78 7.05 6.80
N ILE A 22 -10.11 8.13 6.11
CA ILE A 22 -9.95 8.24 4.66
C ILE A 22 -8.85 9.26 4.40
N HIS A 23 -7.95 8.94 3.48
CA HIS A 23 -6.93 9.89 3.04
C HIS A 23 -7.59 11.05 2.27
N PRO A 24 -7.22 12.32 2.54
CA PRO A 24 -7.93 13.48 1.98
C PRO A 24 -7.86 13.55 0.45
N GLU A 25 -6.83 12.99 -0.19
CA GLU A 25 -6.70 12.90 -1.65
C GLU A 25 -7.74 11.97 -2.32
N LEU A 26 -8.47 11.19 -1.53
CA LEU A 26 -9.57 10.34 -2.00
C LEU A 26 -10.93 11.04 -1.89
N LEU A 27 -10.96 12.29 -1.44
CA LEU A 27 -12.18 13.09 -1.33
C LEU A 27 -12.26 14.07 -2.50
N ASP A 28 -13.49 14.31 -2.98
CA ASP A 28 -13.79 15.34 -3.96
C ASP A 28 -13.83 16.74 -3.33
N GLU A 29 -14.14 17.76 -4.14
CA GLU A 29 -14.25 19.15 -3.69
C GLU A 29 -15.31 19.37 -2.60
N ASN A 30 -16.27 18.45 -2.47
CA ASN A 30 -17.34 18.49 -1.48
C ASN A 30 -17.00 17.68 -0.22
N GLY A 31 -15.80 17.09 -0.15
CA GLY A 31 -15.35 16.26 0.96
C GLY A 31 -15.97 14.86 0.98
N VAL A 32 -16.53 14.40 -0.15
CA VAL A 32 -17.15 13.09 -0.30
C VAL A 32 -16.17 12.14 -1.01
N MET A 33 -16.24 10.84 -0.71
CA MET A 33 -15.40 9.84 -1.37
C MET A 33 -15.55 9.91 -2.89
N THR A 34 -14.43 10.09 -3.58
CA THR A 34 -14.42 10.17 -5.03
C THR A 34 -14.90 8.85 -5.65
N ASN A 35 -15.68 8.95 -6.72
CA ASN A 35 -16.09 7.81 -7.55
C ASN A 35 -15.33 7.79 -8.89
N GLU A 36 -14.31 8.62 -9.02
CA GLU A 36 -13.46 8.70 -10.20
C GLU A 36 -12.54 7.49 -10.32
N GLU A 37 -12.16 7.14 -11.56
CA GLU A 37 -11.20 6.09 -11.81
C GLU A 37 -9.79 6.55 -11.42
N LEU A 38 -9.22 5.95 -10.38
CA LEU A 38 -7.90 6.31 -9.86
C LEU A 38 -6.80 5.62 -10.67
N TRP A 39 -5.78 6.38 -11.05
CA TRP A 39 -4.63 5.88 -11.80
C TRP A 39 -3.53 5.45 -10.84
N ALA A 40 -3.06 4.21 -10.99
CA ALA A 40 -1.93 3.70 -10.22
C ALA A 40 -0.67 3.62 -11.09
N VAL A 41 0.40 4.28 -10.68
CA VAL A 41 1.72 4.15 -11.32
C VAL A 41 2.56 3.18 -10.52
N ARG A 42 2.98 2.08 -11.15
CA ARG A 42 3.97 1.15 -10.57
C ARG A 42 5.29 1.35 -11.29
N PHE A 43 6.30 1.75 -10.53
CA PHE A 43 7.67 1.75 -11.03
C PHE A 43 8.19 0.31 -10.96
N SER A 44 8.66 -0.22 -12.09
CA SER A 44 9.45 -1.44 -12.06
C SER A 44 10.80 -1.10 -11.43
N ASP A 45 11.27 -1.93 -10.52
CA ASP A 45 12.67 -1.91 -10.08
C ASP A 45 13.53 -2.17 -11.33
N LYS A 46 13.98 -1.10 -11.99
CA LYS A 46 15.02 -1.24 -12.99
C LYS A 46 16.21 -1.83 -12.24
N GLN A 47 16.53 -3.10 -12.51
CA GLN A 47 17.86 -3.64 -12.26
C GLN A 47 18.87 -2.74 -12.98
N GLY A 48 19.36 -1.76 -12.24
CA GLY A 48 20.42 -0.86 -12.59
C GLY A 48 21.11 -0.55 -11.28
N VAL A 49 21.94 -1.49 -10.83
CA VAL A 49 22.87 -1.26 -9.72
C VAL A 49 23.67 -0.02 -10.12
N VAL A 50 23.41 1.11 -9.47
CA VAL A 50 24.27 2.28 -9.56
C VAL A 50 25.47 1.96 -8.68
N LEU A 51 26.55 1.46 -9.29
CA LEU A 51 27.84 1.36 -8.62
C LEU A 51 28.37 2.79 -8.46
N PRO A 52 28.77 3.22 -7.25
CA PRO A 52 29.45 4.49 -7.08
C PRO A 52 30.78 4.45 -7.85
N GLU A 53 31.03 5.48 -8.66
CA GLU A 53 32.29 5.69 -9.35
C GLU A 53 33.41 5.79 -8.31
N ALA A 54 34.47 5.01 -8.52
CA ALA A 54 35.62 4.86 -7.62
C ALA A 54 36.62 6.01 -7.77
#